data_AF-F4PDE2-F1
#
_entry.id   AF-F4PDE2-F1
#
_cell.length_a   1.000
_cell.length_b   1.000
_cell.length_c   1.000
_cell.angle_alpha   90.00
_cell.angle_beta   90.00
_cell.angle_gamma   90.00
#
_symmetry.space_group_name_H-M   'P 1'
#
loop_
_entity.id
_entity.type
_entity.pdbx_description
1 polymer ?
#
loop_
_entity_poly.entity_id
_entity_poly.type
_entity_poly.pdbx_seq_one_letter_code
_entity_poly.pdbx_strand_id
1 'polypeptide(L)'
;MDLELKIYPSKDSLLFVLNSGLHISSVQSQSILAEFDFTIGQILQSFNDPNIKTDSLWQMSSEQTCQISKLSFGSTVDLPYKLIHHGFESQAAKHSDWTAIEFESQSLTYGQLDHCGNVLAAQLISQGITIGTRVAVLMHRCLEFTVSMLAILKAGATIVAIDSKLPIKRILFTLKDANVNTVLSTCSQDIHIANGVQTITIDLPSLLSAKTPLRSTLSVPTVSTSSPYIIIYTSGSTGTPKGVAISHCGVINIVALQASRFGALPKFRVAQFMAIGFDGCQWETWSALNNGSTLVLRKNDVFSTVSDLDSLFITPTGLAQLGSPQDYPRLKHVNIGGEACSQT
;
A
#
# COMPACT_ATOMS: atom_id res chain seq x y z
N MET A 1 -23.85 1.80 36.47
CA MET A 1 -23.75 3.28 36.36
C MET A 1 -22.37 3.53 35.83
N ASP A 2 -22.26 3.98 34.58
CA ASP A 2 -20.98 3.96 33.87
C ASP A 2 -20.14 5.19 34.23
N LEU A 3 -20.79 6.35 34.40
CA LEU A 3 -20.17 7.60 34.83
C LEU A 3 -21.20 8.52 35.49
N GLU A 4 -20.88 9.13 36.64
CA GLU A 4 -21.67 10.17 37.29
C GLU A 4 -20.76 11.30 37.76
N LEU A 5 -21.00 12.53 37.30
CA LEU A 5 -20.28 13.72 37.74
C LEU A 5 -21.15 14.52 38.72
N LYS A 6 -20.72 14.62 39.97
CA LYS A 6 -21.35 15.48 40.99
C LYS A 6 -20.58 16.77 41.13
N ILE A 7 -21.32 17.87 41.17
CA ILE A 7 -20.76 19.22 41.30
C ILE A 7 -21.27 19.83 42.60
N TYR A 8 -20.34 20.22 43.47
CA TYR A 8 -20.64 20.85 44.75
C TYR A 8 -20.09 22.28 44.75
N PRO A 9 -20.95 23.29 44.57
CA PRO A 9 -20.52 24.68 44.62
C PRO A 9 -20.23 25.13 46.06
N SER A 10 -19.19 25.94 46.21
CA SER A 10 -18.81 26.65 47.42
C SER A 10 -18.75 28.16 47.14
N LYS A 11 -18.44 28.97 48.16
CA LYS A 11 -18.37 30.44 48.03
C LYS A 11 -17.39 30.89 46.95
N ASP A 12 -16.21 30.26 46.90
CA ASP A 12 -15.10 30.66 46.03
C ASP A 12 -14.56 29.52 45.15
N SER A 13 -15.24 28.36 45.09
CA SER A 13 -14.76 27.18 44.37
C SER A 13 -15.88 26.23 43.93
N LEU A 14 -15.60 25.38 42.95
CA LEU A 14 -16.42 24.23 42.56
C LEU A 14 -15.66 22.94 42.87
N LEU A 15 -16.30 21.98 43.55
CA LEU A 15 -15.76 20.63 43.74
C LEU A 15 -16.44 19.68 42.75
N PHE A 16 -15.64 19.05 41.90
CA PHE A 16 -16.07 18.02 40.96
C PHE A 16 -15.74 16.63 41.52
N VAL A 17 -16.75 15.76 41.61
CA VAL A 17 -16.59 14.37 42.04
C VAL A 17 -17.07 13.45 40.92
N LEU A 18 -16.14 12.69 40.34
CA LEU A 18 -16.45 11.69 39.32
C LEU A 18 -16.60 10.31 39.97
N ASN A 19 -17.83 9.78 39.98
CA ASN A 19 -18.10 8.39 40.32
C ASN A 19 -18.09 7.58 39.03
N SER A 20 -17.14 6.66 38.88
CA SER A 20 -17.00 5.80 37.71
C SER A 20 -17.25 4.33 38.03
N GLY A 21 -17.82 3.58 37.09
CA GLY A 21 -17.97 2.12 37.22
C GLY A 21 -16.63 1.38 37.15
N LEU A 22 -16.64 0.06 37.45
CA LEU A 22 -15.43 -0.79 37.47
C LEU A 22 -14.70 -0.90 36.12
N HIS A 23 -15.32 -0.47 35.02
CA HIS A 23 -14.76 -0.53 33.67
C HIS A 23 -13.88 0.68 33.30
N ILE A 24 -13.81 1.70 34.17
CA ILE A 24 -12.97 2.89 33.97
C ILE A 24 -11.83 2.84 35.00
N SER A 25 -10.59 2.78 34.51
CA SER A 25 -9.41 2.80 35.36
C SER A 25 -9.24 4.16 36.04
N SER A 26 -8.51 4.19 37.17
CA SER A 26 -8.18 5.43 37.87
C SER A 26 -7.47 6.46 36.97
N VAL A 27 -6.61 5.99 36.06
CA VAL A 27 -5.91 6.83 35.07
C VAL A 27 -6.90 7.47 34.09
N GLN A 28 -7.87 6.71 33.59
CA GLN A 28 -8.91 7.26 32.72
C GLN A 28 -9.80 8.25 33.46
N SER A 29 -10.20 7.97 34.71
CA SER A 29 -10.99 8.89 35.52
C SER A 29 -10.25 10.21 35.79
N GLN A 30 -8.95 10.15 36.08
CA GLN A 30 -8.11 11.33 36.23
C GLN A 30 -8.00 12.14 34.93
N SER A 31 -7.81 11.45 33.79
CA SER A 31 -7.75 12.11 32.48
C SER A 31 -9.07 12.80 32.12
N ILE A 32 -10.22 12.18 32.43
CA ILE A 32 -11.55 12.78 32.22
C ILE A 32 -11.72 14.04 33.07
N LEU A 33 -11.35 13.98 34.35
CA LEU A 33 -11.46 15.12 35.27
C LEU A 33 -10.54 16.27 34.86
N ALA A 34 -9.30 15.98 34.45
CA ALA A 34 -8.36 17.00 33.96
C ALA A 34 -8.89 17.71 32.70
N GLU A 35 -9.45 16.96 31.75
CA GLU A 35 -10.02 17.55 30.53
C GLU A 35 -11.30 18.35 30.82
N PHE A 36 -12.11 17.88 31.77
CA PHE A 36 -13.29 18.61 32.23
C PHE A 36 -12.91 19.94 32.88
N ASP A 37 -11.92 19.95 33.78
CA ASP A 37 -11.41 21.16 34.43
C ASP A 37 -10.87 22.16 33.39
N PHE A 38 -10.08 21.68 32.42
CA PHE A 38 -9.60 22.50 31.30
C PHE A 38 -10.75 23.14 30.50
N THR A 39 -11.76 22.36 30.14
CA THR A 39 -12.94 22.82 29.39
C THR A 39 -13.72 23.88 30.16
N ILE A 40 -13.95 23.68 31.46
CA ILE A 40 -14.58 24.70 32.32
C ILE A 40 -13.74 25.98 32.36
N GLY A 41 -12.41 25.86 32.45
CA GLY A 41 -11.50 27.00 32.35
C GLY A 41 -11.68 27.80 31.05
N GLN A 42 -11.79 27.12 29.90
CA GLN A 42 -12.04 27.76 28.60
C GLN A 42 -13.38 28.51 28.58
N ILE A 43 -14.44 27.91 29.11
CA ILE A 43 -15.76 28.52 29.20
C ILE A 43 -15.71 29.77 30.07
N LEU A 44 -15.08 29.70 31.25
CA LEU A 44 -15.00 30.82 32.18
C LEU A 44 -14.19 31.99 31.61
N GLN A 45 -13.08 31.72 30.93
CA GLN A 45 -12.26 32.77 30.28
C GLN A 45 -13.01 33.49 29.16
N SER A 46 -13.94 32.78 28.52
CA SER A 46 -14.63 33.28 27.34
C SER A 46 -16.05 33.78 27.61
N PHE A 47 -16.52 33.67 28.85
CA PHE A 47 -17.91 33.93 29.23
C PHE A 47 -18.39 35.34 28.90
N ASN A 48 -17.46 36.31 28.84
CA ASN A 48 -17.74 37.71 28.57
C ASN A 48 -17.56 38.11 27.09
N ASP A 49 -17.15 37.19 26.22
CA ASP A 49 -17.07 37.46 24.78
C ASP A 49 -18.42 37.21 24.10
N PRO A 50 -19.16 38.25 23.69
CA PRO A 50 -20.47 38.08 23.05
C PRO A 50 -20.39 37.43 21.66
N ASN A 51 -19.18 37.32 21.08
CA ASN A 51 -18.98 36.73 19.77
C ASN A 51 -18.49 35.28 19.82
N ILE A 52 -18.31 34.70 21.02
CA ILE A 52 -17.79 33.35 21.10
C ILE A 52 -18.79 32.33 20.57
N LYS A 53 -18.27 31.33 19.86
CA LYS A 53 -19.06 30.22 19.33
C LYS A 53 -18.86 28.99 20.20
N THR A 54 -19.92 28.20 20.37
CA THR A 54 -19.88 26.98 21.18
C THR A 54 -18.80 26.00 20.69
N ASP A 55 -18.52 25.92 19.38
CA ASP A 55 -17.49 25.04 18.82
C ASP A 55 -16.06 25.42 19.27
N SER A 56 -15.80 26.70 19.51
CA SER A 56 -14.50 27.19 19.99
C SER A 56 -14.21 26.89 21.46
N LEU A 57 -15.22 26.43 22.22
CA LEU A 57 -15.10 26.04 23.63
C LEU A 57 -14.64 24.59 23.82
N TRP A 58 -14.58 23.79 22.74
CA TRP A 58 -14.20 22.36 22.78
C TRP A 58 -12.78 22.14 22.23
N GLN A 59 -11.81 22.86 22.79
CA GLN A 59 -10.40 22.59 22.53
C GLN A 59 -9.89 21.48 23.45
N MET A 60 -9.00 20.64 22.94
CA MET A 60 -8.31 19.66 23.79
C MET A 60 -7.22 20.35 24.62
N SER A 61 -7.06 19.92 25.85
CA SER A 61 -5.93 20.33 26.69
C SER A 61 -4.59 20.04 26.01
N SER A 62 -3.54 20.77 26.44
CA SER A 62 -2.18 20.53 25.96
C SER A 62 -1.68 19.11 26.29
N GLU A 63 -2.13 18.54 27.41
CA GLU A 63 -1.80 17.21 27.86
C GLU A 63 -2.43 16.14 26.96
N GLN A 64 -3.73 16.25 26.68
CA GLN A 64 -4.43 15.33 25.78
C GLN A 64 -3.89 15.46 24.35
N THR A 65 -3.65 16.68 23.88
CA THR A 65 -3.03 16.94 22.56
C THR A 65 -1.63 16.33 22.47
N CYS A 66 -0.82 16.44 23.53
CA CYS A 66 0.50 15.83 23.60
C CYS A 66 0.43 14.30 23.55
N GLN A 67 -0.51 13.70 24.29
CA GLN A 67 -0.73 12.25 24.27
C GLN A 67 -1.16 11.75 22.89
N ILE A 68 -2.13 12.40 22.27
CA ILE A 68 -2.60 12.06 20.92
C ILE A 68 -1.44 12.19 19.92
N SER A 69 -0.68 13.29 19.98
CA SER A 69 0.48 13.50 19.09
C SER A 69 1.53 12.39 19.26
N LYS A 70 1.88 12.03 20.50
CA LYS A 70 2.83 10.93 20.79
C LYS A 70 2.36 9.57 20.27
N LEU A 71 1.04 9.32 20.25
CA LEU A 71 0.45 8.07 19.75
C LEU A 71 0.22 8.08 18.24
N SER A 72 0.08 9.25 17.62
CA SER A 72 -0.26 9.39 16.20
C SER A 72 0.97 9.34 15.29
N PHE A 73 2.14 9.73 15.80
CA PHE A 73 3.36 9.86 14.99
C PHE A 73 4.50 9.03 15.55
N GLY A 74 5.18 8.30 14.66
CA GLY A 74 6.47 7.67 14.95
C GLY A 74 7.63 8.65 14.77
N SER A 75 8.85 8.14 14.93
CA SER A 75 10.08 8.88 14.63
C SER A 75 10.15 9.30 13.16
N THR A 76 10.54 10.54 12.88
CA THR A 76 10.91 10.97 11.53
C THR A 76 12.26 10.35 11.14
N VAL A 77 12.31 9.70 9.98
CA VAL A 77 13.52 9.10 9.44
C VAL A 77 13.63 9.39 7.93
N ASP A 78 14.85 9.43 7.43
CA ASP A 78 15.09 9.60 5.99
C ASP A 78 14.69 8.34 5.21
N LEU A 79 14.14 8.55 4.02
CA LEU A 79 13.82 7.44 3.12
C LEU A 79 15.11 6.86 2.51
N PRO A 80 15.27 5.52 2.47
CA PRO A 80 16.51 4.90 1.99
C PRO A 80 16.72 5.04 0.47
N TYR A 81 15.69 5.43 -0.27
CA TYR A 81 15.75 5.68 -1.71
C TYR A 81 14.63 6.63 -2.15
N LYS A 82 14.79 7.22 -3.35
CA LYS A 82 13.87 8.24 -3.89
C LYS A 82 12.59 7.66 -4.51
N LEU A 83 12.72 6.62 -5.33
CA LEU A 83 11.62 5.99 -6.08
C LEU A 83 11.48 4.54 -5.67
N ILE A 84 10.25 4.02 -5.61
CA ILE A 84 9.95 2.70 -5.05
C ILE A 84 10.77 1.56 -5.71
N HIS A 85 10.95 1.60 -7.03
CA HIS A 85 11.71 0.60 -7.78
C HIS A 85 13.23 0.67 -7.54
N HIS A 86 13.77 1.76 -6.99
CA HIS A 86 15.19 1.83 -6.64
C HIS A 86 15.59 0.85 -5.53
N GLY A 87 14.65 0.49 -4.64
CA GLY A 87 14.86 -0.57 -3.66
C GLY A 87 15.15 -1.91 -4.36
N PHE A 88 14.28 -2.28 -5.30
CA PHE A 88 14.48 -3.43 -6.17
C PHE A 88 15.79 -3.36 -6.96
N GLU A 89 16.09 -2.23 -7.62
CA GLU A 89 17.35 -2.08 -8.38
C GLU A 89 18.59 -2.28 -7.51
N SER A 90 18.57 -1.79 -6.25
CA SER A 90 19.63 -2.04 -5.29
C SER A 90 19.78 -3.54 -4.97
N GLN A 91 18.66 -4.27 -4.81
CA GLN A 91 18.71 -5.72 -4.62
C GLN A 91 19.23 -6.44 -5.86
N ALA A 92 18.77 -6.06 -7.06
CA ALA A 92 19.20 -6.67 -8.31
C ALA A 92 20.69 -6.47 -8.60
N ALA A 93 21.25 -5.31 -8.24
CA ALA A 93 22.68 -5.06 -8.34
C ALA A 93 23.52 -5.91 -7.35
N LYS A 94 22.98 -6.22 -6.16
CA LYS A 94 23.69 -6.98 -5.12
C LYS A 94 23.52 -8.49 -5.25
N HIS A 95 22.36 -8.93 -5.73
CA HIS A 95 21.88 -10.31 -5.65
C HIS A 95 21.24 -10.76 -6.97
N SER A 96 21.93 -10.52 -8.09
CA SER A 96 21.43 -10.82 -9.45
C SER A 96 20.94 -12.25 -9.65
N ASP A 97 21.55 -13.20 -8.95
CA ASP A 97 21.32 -14.64 -9.15
C ASP A 97 20.25 -15.21 -8.21
N TRP A 98 19.76 -14.41 -7.26
CA TRP A 98 18.69 -14.85 -6.36
C TRP A 98 17.35 -14.83 -7.10
N THR A 99 16.46 -15.77 -6.78
CA THR A 99 15.10 -15.77 -7.32
C THR A 99 14.30 -14.58 -6.78
N ALA A 100 13.82 -13.72 -7.68
CA ALA A 100 13.02 -12.55 -7.35
C ALA A 100 11.53 -12.86 -7.34
N ILE A 101 11.07 -13.60 -8.35
CA ILE A 101 9.65 -13.88 -8.54
C ILE A 101 9.44 -15.30 -9.08
N GLU A 102 8.41 -15.96 -8.58
CA GLU A 102 8.02 -17.31 -8.99
C GLU A 102 6.53 -17.37 -9.29
N PHE A 103 6.18 -18.10 -10.34
CA PHE A 103 4.81 -18.44 -10.66
C PHE A 103 4.76 -19.82 -11.31
N GLU A 104 3.99 -20.72 -10.70
CA GLU A 104 3.89 -22.12 -11.12
C GLU A 104 5.26 -22.81 -11.22
N SER A 105 5.70 -23.18 -12.44
CA SER A 105 6.99 -23.83 -12.70
C SER A 105 8.05 -22.85 -13.22
N GLN A 106 7.70 -21.57 -13.35
CA GLN A 106 8.57 -20.54 -13.89
C GLN A 106 9.07 -19.62 -12.78
N SER A 107 10.26 -19.07 -13.01
CA SER A 107 10.86 -18.10 -12.10
C SER A 107 11.74 -17.12 -12.87
N LEU A 108 11.95 -15.95 -12.29
CA LEU A 108 12.96 -15.00 -12.73
C LEU A 108 13.87 -14.65 -11.56
N THR A 109 15.17 -14.62 -11.81
CA THR A 109 16.12 -14.04 -10.87
C THR A 109 15.96 -12.52 -10.82
N TYR A 110 16.51 -11.87 -9.79
CA TYR A 110 16.55 -10.41 -9.72
C TYR A 110 17.22 -9.78 -10.94
N GLY A 111 18.32 -10.38 -11.44
CA GLY A 111 19.02 -9.91 -12.63
C GLY A 111 18.18 -10.07 -13.90
N GLN A 112 17.48 -11.20 -14.06
CA GLN A 112 16.58 -11.42 -15.21
C GLN A 112 15.38 -10.48 -15.17
N LEU A 113 14.77 -10.29 -14.01
CA LEU A 113 13.65 -9.39 -13.82
C LEU A 113 14.04 -7.92 -14.09
N ASP A 114 15.20 -7.48 -13.60
CA ASP A 114 15.72 -6.15 -13.88
C ASP A 114 16.03 -5.95 -15.36
N HIS A 115 16.65 -6.96 -16.00
CA HIS A 115 16.92 -6.95 -17.43
C HIS A 115 15.65 -6.79 -18.26
N CYS A 116 14.63 -7.64 -18.04
CA CYS A 116 13.36 -7.55 -18.74
C CYS A 116 12.68 -6.19 -18.51
N GLY A 117 12.72 -5.68 -17.28
CA GLY A 117 12.20 -4.35 -16.94
C GLY A 117 12.93 -3.23 -17.69
N ASN A 118 14.26 -3.30 -17.80
CA ASN A 118 15.07 -2.31 -18.52
C ASN A 118 14.82 -2.33 -20.04
N VAL A 119 14.75 -3.53 -20.64
CA VAL A 119 14.44 -3.71 -22.07
C VAL A 119 13.06 -3.13 -22.38
N LEU A 120 12.05 -3.52 -21.61
CA LEU A 120 10.69 -3.03 -21.81
C LEU A 120 10.59 -1.53 -21.56
N ALA A 121 11.25 -0.98 -20.52
CA ALA A 121 11.28 0.46 -20.28
C ALA A 121 11.84 1.24 -21.47
N ALA A 122 12.91 0.75 -22.09
CA ALA A 122 13.47 1.38 -23.29
C ALA A 122 12.50 1.35 -24.48
N GLN A 123 11.77 0.24 -24.66
CA GLN A 123 10.72 0.14 -25.67
C GLN A 123 9.60 1.15 -25.40
N LEU A 124 9.13 1.27 -24.15
CA LEU A 124 8.12 2.25 -23.76
C LEU A 124 8.58 3.69 -24.04
N ILE A 125 9.81 4.03 -23.67
CA ILE A 125 10.38 5.35 -23.93
C ILE A 125 10.46 5.63 -25.43
N SER A 126 10.88 4.65 -26.25
CA SER A 126 10.92 4.78 -27.71
C SER A 126 9.54 5.01 -28.35
N GLN A 127 8.48 4.60 -27.66
CA GLN A 127 7.09 4.80 -28.05
C GLN A 127 6.49 6.10 -27.48
N GLY A 128 7.30 6.94 -26.83
CA GLY A 128 6.88 8.25 -26.34
C GLY A 128 6.34 8.25 -24.91
N ILE A 129 6.48 7.14 -24.16
CA ILE A 129 6.17 7.13 -22.73
C ILE A 129 7.20 8.00 -22.01
N THR A 130 6.71 8.91 -21.17
CA THR A 130 7.50 9.88 -20.43
C THR A 130 6.87 10.14 -19.06
N ILE A 131 7.47 11.03 -18.29
CA ILE A 131 6.98 11.43 -16.97
C ILE A 131 5.57 12.01 -17.08
N GLY A 132 4.70 11.59 -16.16
CA GLY A 132 3.31 12.01 -16.12
C GLY A 132 2.38 11.20 -17.04
N THR A 133 2.93 10.34 -17.92
CA THR A 133 2.13 9.35 -18.64
C THR A 133 1.60 8.31 -17.67
N ARG A 134 0.33 7.90 -17.86
CA ARG A 134 -0.31 6.81 -17.12
C ARG A 134 -0.43 5.62 -18.05
N VAL A 135 0.21 4.51 -17.67
CA VAL A 135 0.22 3.26 -18.45
C VAL A 135 -0.53 2.22 -17.65
N ALA A 136 -1.54 1.61 -18.27
CA ALA A 136 -2.26 0.53 -17.62
C ALA A 136 -1.53 -0.80 -17.78
N VAL A 137 -1.52 -1.59 -16.71
CA VAL A 137 -1.17 -3.01 -16.77
C VAL A 137 -2.47 -3.78 -16.63
N LEU A 138 -2.94 -4.35 -17.74
CA LEU A 138 -4.18 -5.12 -17.81
C LEU A 138 -3.85 -6.59 -18.00
N MET A 139 -3.74 -7.31 -16.89
CA MET A 139 -3.32 -8.71 -16.90
C MET A 139 -3.96 -9.45 -15.72
N HIS A 140 -3.95 -10.78 -15.79
CA HIS A 140 -4.08 -11.61 -14.62
C HIS A 140 -2.71 -11.75 -13.93
N ARG A 141 -2.65 -12.50 -12.83
CA ARG A 141 -1.38 -12.75 -12.13
C ARG A 141 -0.46 -13.61 -13.01
N CYS A 142 0.66 -13.03 -13.42
CA CYS A 142 1.71 -13.68 -14.20
C CYS A 142 3.06 -12.96 -13.97
N LEU A 143 4.15 -13.48 -14.52
CA LEU A 143 5.48 -12.88 -14.37
C LEU A 143 5.57 -11.52 -15.09
N GLU A 144 4.92 -11.41 -16.27
CA GLU A 144 4.86 -10.22 -17.11
C GLU A 144 4.21 -9.03 -16.38
N PHE A 145 3.30 -9.28 -15.44
CA PHE A 145 2.68 -8.24 -14.63
C PHE A 145 3.74 -7.46 -13.84
N THR A 146 4.68 -8.16 -13.19
CA THR A 146 5.75 -7.53 -12.41
C THR A 146 6.80 -6.88 -13.30
N VAL A 147 7.15 -7.52 -14.42
CA VAL A 147 8.02 -6.93 -15.45
C VAL A 147 7.44 -5.60 -15.96
N SER A 148 6.13 -5.57 -16.25
CA SER A 148 5.40 -4.39 -16.72
C SER A 148 5.41 -3.26 -15.71
N MET A 149 5.14 -3.56 -14.43
CA MET A 149 5.22 -2.55 -13.36
C MET A 149 6.62 -1.94 -13.27
N LEU A 150 7.67 -2.76 -13.26
CA LEU A 150 9.05 -2.27 -13.22
C LEU A 150 9.38 -1.40 -14.44
N ALA A 151 9.00 -1.84 -15.64
CA ALA A 151 9.27 -1.11 -16.87
C ALA A 151 8.60 0.27 -16.91
N ILE A 152 7.33 0.36 -16.49
CA ILE A 152 6.58 1.62 -16.41
C ILE A 152 7.29 2.59 -15.45
N LEU A 153 7.68 2.12 -14.26
CA LEU A 153 8.35 2.97 -13.28
C LEU A 153 9.73 3.42 -13.73
N LYS A 154 10.50 2.53 -14.40
CA LYS A 154 11.80 2.84 -14.99
C LYS A 154 11.68 3.84 -16.16
N ALA A 155 10.56 3.83 -16.87
CA ALA A 155 10.22 4.85 -17.88
C ALA A 155 9.73 6.18 -17.26
N GLY A 156 9.60 6.25 -15.93
CA GLY A 156 9.15 7.42 -15.19
C GLY A 156 7.63 7.66 -15.23
N ALA A 157 6.86 6.67 -15.71
CA ALA A 157 5.42 6.73 -15.84
C ALA A 157 4.70 6.18 -14.59
N THR A 158 3.41 6.47 -14.49
CA THR A 158 2.53 6.00 -13.42
C THR A 158 1.79 4.74 -13.85
N ILE A 159 1.78 3.72 -13.00
CA ILE A 159 1.05 2.47 -13.23
C ILE A 159 -0.46 2.68 -12.99
N VAL A 160 -1.31 2.10 -13.84
CA VAL A 160 -2.73 1.86 -13.54
C VAL A 160 -2.97 0.34 -13.56
N ALA A 161 -3.02 -0.29 -12.39
CA ALA A 161 -3.16 -1.74 -12.30
C ALA A 161 -4.63 -2.15 -12.44
N ILE A 162 -4.92 -3.03 -13.41
CA ILE A 162 -6.27 -3.49 -13.71
C ILE A 162 -6.26 -5.01 -13.84
N ASP A 163 -7.06 -5.69 -13.03
CA ASP A 163 -7.27 -7.14 -13.17
C ASP A 163 -8.11 -7.41 -14.43
N SER A 164 -7.58 -8.22 -15.35
CA SER A 164 -8.27 -8.56 -16.60
C SER A 164 -9.56 -9.36 -16.39
N LYS A 165 -9.80 -9.91 -15.18
CA LYS A 165 -11.06 -10.58 -14.82
C LYS A 165 -12.21 -9.60 -14.56
N LEU A 166 -11.94 -8.30 -14.46
CA LEU A 166 -13.00 -7.31 -14.27
C LEU A 166 -13.95 -7.26 -15.48
N PRO A 167 -15.25 -6.98 -15.27
CA PRO A 167 -16.17 -6.79 -16.38
C PRO A 167 -15.66 -5.70 -17.34
N ILE A 168 -15.80 -5.92 -18.66
CA ILE A 168 -15.29 -4.99 -19.68
C ILE A 168 -15.70 -3.52 -19.44
N LYS A 169 -16.96 -3.28 -19.05
CA LYS A 169 -17.46 -1.93 -18.71
C LYS A 169 -16.63 -1.25 -17.62
N ARG A 170 -16.16 -2.02 -16.63
CA ARG A 170 -15.31 -1.53 -15.54
C ARG A 170 -13.90 -1.20 -16.01
N ILE A 171 -13.34 -2.03 -16.89
CA ILE A 171 -12.03 -1.78 -17.50
C ILE A 171 -12.09 -0.49 -18.34
N LEU A 172 -13.09 -0.36 -19.22
CA LEU A 172 -13.28 0.84 -20.06
C LEU A 172 -13.47 2.12 -19.26
N PHE A 173 -14.28 2.05 -18.21
CA PHE A 173 -14.45 3.17 -17.30
C PHE A 173 -13.09 3.59 -16.70
N THR A 174 -12.32 2.62 -16.20
CA THR A 174 -11.03 2.86 -15.55
C THR A 174 -10.03 3.49 -16.52
N LEU A 175 -9.89 2.95 -17.73
CA LEU A 175 -8.98 3.48 -18.75
C LEU A 175 -9.35 4.91 -19.14
N LYS A 176 -10.65 5.19 -19.31
CA LYS A 176 -11.14 6.52 -19.67
C LYS A 176 -10.95 7.53 -18.54
N ASP A 177 -11.36 7.19 -17.33
CA ASP A 177 -11.28 8.06 -16.14
C ASP A 177 -9.82 8.36 -15.76
N ALA A 178 -8.96 7.35 -15.84
CA ALA A 178 -7.52 7.52 -15.66
C ALA A 178 -6.83 8.14 -16.87
N ASN A 179 -7.53 8.51 -17.95
CA ASN A 179 -6.95 9.05 -19.18
C ASN A 179 -5.68 8.28 -19.63
N VAL A 180 -5.85 6.96 -19.77
CA VAL A 180 -4.83 6.02 -20.23
C VAL A 180 -4.88 5.92 -21.75
N ASN A 181 -3.72 6.07 -22.38
CA ASN A 181 -3.54 5.93 -23.82
C ASN A 181 -2.67 4.71 -24.20
N THR A 182 -2.05 4.04 -23.22
CA THR A 182 -1.22 2.85 -23.42
C THR A 182 -1.55 1.76 -22.40
N VAL A 183 -1.76 0.54 -22.88
CA VAL A 183 -2.03 -0.66 -22.08
C VAL A 183 -0.94 -1.71 -22.34
N LEU A 184 -0.43 -2.33 -21.28
CA LEU A 184 0.39 -3.53 -21.35
C LEU A 184 -0.48 -4.75 -21.04
N SER A 185 -0.45 -5.78 -21.88
CA SER A 185 -1.19 -7.05 -21.69
C SER A 185 -0.37 -8.26 -22.17
N THR A 186 -0.72 -9.46 -21.73
CA THR A 186 -0.16 -10.74 -22.23
C THR A 186 -0.95 -11.33 -23.40
N CYS A 187 -2.17 -10.85 -23.66
CA CYS A 187 -3.03 -11.39 -24.72
C CYS A 187 -3.41 -10.33 -25.73
N SER A 188 -3.33 -10.68 -27.02
CA SER A 188 -3.75 -9.77 -28.08
C SER A 188 -5.27 -9.56 -28.16
N GLN A 189 -6.08 -10.41 -27.52
CA GLN A 189 -7.54 -10.25 -27.50
C GLN A 189 -8.00 -9.20 -26.49
N ASP A 190 -7.20 -8.92 -25.46
CA ASP A 190 -7.38 -7.78 -24.56
C ASP A 190 -7.05 -6.43 -25.24
N ILE A 191 -6.61 -6.44 -26.52
CA ILE A 191 -6.20 -5.22 -27.25
C ILE A 191 -7.41 -4.41 -27.75
N HIS A 192 -8.56 -5.03 -27.99
CA HIS A 192 -9.72 -4.35 -28.58
C HIS A 192 -10.60 -3.63 -27.56
N ILE A 193 -10.03 -3.24 -26.43
CA ILE A 193 -10.79 -2.72 -25.30
C ILE A 193 -11.31 -1.32 -25.64
N ALA A 194 -10.51 -0.40 -26.18
CA ALA A 194 -11.01 0.91 -26.58
C ALA A 194 -10.33 1.45 -27.84
N ASN A 195 -11.14 2.02 -28.75
CA ASN A 195 -10.62 2.77 -29.90
C ASN A 195 -9.70 3.90 -29.40
N GLY A 196 -8.47 3.95 -29.92
CA GLY A 196 -7.49 5.00 -29.60
C GLY A 196 -6.56 4.70 -28.42
N VAL A 197 -6.66 3.53 -27.78
CA VAL A 197 -5.68 3.08 -26.77
C VAL A 197 -4.67 2.15 -27.43
N GLN A 198 -3.40 2.53 -27.40
CA GLN A 198 -2.31 1.67 -27.87
C GLN A 198 -2.15 0.51 -26.91
N THR A 199 -2.13 -0.73 -27.42
CA THR A 199 -1.84 -1.89 -26.58
C THR A 199 -0.52 -2.52 -27.00
N ILE A 200 0.30 -2.86 -26.02
CA ILE A 200 1.60 -3.49 -26.19
C ILE A 200 1.50 -4.87 -25.54
N THR A 201 1.67 -5.91 -26.36
CA THR A 201 1.72 -7.29 -25.85
C THR A 201 3.11 -7.59 -25.31
N ILE A 202 3.16 -8.11 -24.08
CA ILE A 202 4.41 -8.49 -23.43
C ILE A 202 4.75 -9.92 -23.80
N ASP A 203 5.91 -10.10 -24.40
CA ASP A 203 6.49 -11.41 -24.73
C ASP A 203 7.77 -11.63 -23.91
N LEU A 204 7.63 -12.37 -22.82
CA LEU A 204 8.70 -12.56 -21.84
C LEU A 204 9.97 -13.23 -22.43
N PRO A 205 9.86 -14.32 -23.23
CA PRO A 205 11.01 -14.88 -23.96
C PRO A 205 11.77 -13.87 -24.84
N SER A 206 11.05 -13.00 -25.55
CA SER A 206 11.69 -11.94 -26.36
C SER A 206 12.40 -10.92 -25.49
N LEU A 207 11.82 -10.53 -24.34
CA LEU A 207 12.47 -9.62 -23.39
C LEU A 207 13.75 -10.23 -22.79
N LEU A 208 13.74 -11.53 -22.46
CA LEU A 208 14.89 -12.24 -21.90
C LEU A 208 16.06 -12.39 -22.88
N SER A 209 15.77 -12.48 -24.18
CA SER A 209 16.77 -12.66 -25.23
C SER A 209 17.25 -11.34 -25.85
N ALA A 210 16.59 -10.22 -25.53
CA ALA A 210 16.95 -8.91 -26.03
C ALA A 210 18.30 -8.43 -25.47
N LYS A 211 18.98 -7.57 -26.23
CA LYS A 211 20.18 -6.90 -25.73
C LYS A 211 19.78 -5.82 -24.75
N THR A 212 20.45 -5.75 -23.60
CA THR A 212 20.23 -4.68 -22.63
C THR A 212 20.57 -3.33 -23.28
N PRO A 213 19.62 -2.39 -23.36
CA PRO A 213 19.92 -1.04 -23.82
C PRO A 213 20.88 -0.36 -22.82
N LEU A 214 21.81 0.45 -23.32
CA LEU A 214 22.73 1.19 -22.47
C LEU A 214 21.94 2.19 -21.60
N ARG A 215 22.03 2.09 -20.27
CA ARG A 215 21.30 2.98 -19.34
C ARG A 215 21.55 4.47 -19.61
N SER A 216 22.73 4.83 -20.14
CA SER A 216 23.10 6.19 -20.53
C SER A 216 22.32 6.76 -21.72
N THR A 217 21.58 5.94 -22.47
CA THR A 217 20.80 6.41 -23.64
C THR A 217 19.35 6.75 -23.30
N LEU A 218 18.90 6.47 -22.07
CA LEU A 218 17.54 6.77 -21.63
C LEU A 218 17.53 8.08 -20.83
N SER A 219 17.29 9.18 -21.53
CA SER A 219 17.08 10.49 -20.90
C SER A 219 15.67 10.57 -20.31
N VAL A 220 15.44 9.92 -19.17
CA VAL A 220 14.22 10.13 -18.38
C VAL A 220 14.47 11.33 -17.46
N PRO A 221 13.64 12.39 -17.49
CA PRO A 221 13.78 13.49 -16.54
C PRO A 221 13.66 12.98 -15.08
N THR A 222 14.04 13.81 -14.12
CA THR A 222 13.98 13.38 -12.70
C THR A 222 12.53 13.33 -12.21
N VAL A 223 12.03 12.13 -11.90
CA VAL A 223 10.71 11.92 -11.27
C VAL A 223 10.74 12.43 -9.82
N SER A 224 9.72 13.20 -9.41
CA SER A 224 9.57 13.63 -8.02
C SER A 224 9.16 12.46 -7.12
N THR A 225 9.65 12.43 -5.89
CA THR A 225 9.23 11.42 -4.90
C THR A 225 7.75 11.55 -4.51
N SER A 226 7.17 12.73 -4.68
CA SER A 226 5.73 12.97 -4.46
C SER A 226 4.86 12.58 -5.66
N SER A 227 5.45 12.27 -6.82
CA SER A 227 4.71 11.82 -8.00
C SER A 227 4.04 10.46 -7.75
N PRO A 228 2.84 10.22 -8.31
CA PRO A 228 2.18 8.92 -8.22
C PRO A 228 2.99 7.81 -8.91
N TYR A 229 3.29 6.73 -8.20
CA TYR A 229 3.86 5.53 -8.80
C TYR A 229 2.77 4.60 -9.34
N ILE A 230 1.61 4.59 -8.68
CA ILE A 230 0.44 3.80 -9.07
C ILE A 230 -0.87 4.54 -8.79
N ILE A 231 -1.89 4.22 -9.57
CA ILE A 231 -3.29 4.55 -9.31
C ILE A 231 -4.08 3.24 -9.13
N ILE A 232 -4.80 3.14 -8.01
CA ILE A 232 -5.64 1.97 -7.67
C ILE A 232 -7.09 2.38 -7.60
N TYR A 233 -7.97 1.66 -8.30
CA TYR A 233 -9.40 1.97 -8.33
C TYR A 233 -10.17 1.26 -7.23
N THR A 234 -10.90 2.03 -6.43
CA THR A 234 -11.80 1.52 -5.37
C THR A 234 -13.26 1.57 -5.81
N SER A 235 -14.15 0.87 -5.11
CA SER A 235 -15.61 0.87 -5.41
C SER A 235 -16.26 2.26 -5.25
N GLY A 236 -15.73 3.09 -4.37
CA GLY A 236 -16.26 4.42 -4.04
C GLY A 236 -17.58 4.35 -3.27
N SER A 237 -17.75 5.20 -2.25
CA SER A 237 -19.00 5.25 -1.45
C SER A 237 -20.23 5.66 -2.25
N THR A 238 -20.05 6.35 -3.39
CA THR A 238 -21.11 6.79 -4.30
C THR A 238 -21.47 5.75 -5.36
N GLY A 239 -20.86 4.56 -5.32
CA GLY A 239 -21.01 3.50 -6.34
C GLY A 239 -20.23 3.74 -7.63
N THR A 240 -19.72 4.97 -7.84
CA THR A 240 -18.79 5.29 -8.92
C THR A 240 -17.36 5.04 -8.47
N PRO A 241 -16.56 4.29 -9.25
CA PRO A 241 -15.19 3.99 -8.89
C PRO A 241 -14.31 5.22 -8.84
N LYS A 242 -13.33 5.23 -7.93
CA LYS A 242 -12.39 6.35 -7.79
C LYS A 242 -10.95 5.84 -7.81
N GLY A 243 -10.13 6.45 -8.64
CA GLY A 243 -8.68 6.22 -8.67
C GLY A 243 -7.99 6.91 -7.50
N VAL A 244 -7.32 6.13 -6.67
CA VAL A 244 -6.47 6.61 -5.57
C VAL A 244 -5.03 6.63 -6.07
N ALA A 245 -4.46 7.82 -6.20
CA ALA A 245 -3.08 8.01 -6.59
C ALA A 245 -2.16 7.86 -5.37
N ILE A 246 -1.22 6.92 -5.43
CA ILE A 246 -0.27 6.66 -4.34
C ILE A 246 1.12 7.13 -4.79
N SER A 247 1.75 8.00 -4.00
CA SER A 247 3.06 8.56 -4.30
C SER A 247 4.19 7.58 -4.01
N HIS A 248 5.34 7.76 -4.68
CA HIS A 248 6.54 6.99 -4.36
C HIS A 248 6.92 7.12 -2.87
N CYS A 249 7.03 8.34 -2.34
CA CYS A 249 7.44 8.55 -0.95
C CYS A 249 6.50 7.91 0.07
N GLY A 250 5.18 7.90 -0.21
CA GLY A 250 4.18 7.29 0.68
C GLY A 250 4.39 5.79 0.85
N VAL A 251 4.63 5.07 -0.26
CA VAL A 251 4.82 3.61 -0.21
C VAL A 251 6.20 3.19 0.31
N ILE A 252 7.24 3.98 0.07
CA ILE A 252 8.61 3.66 0.53
C ILE A 252 8.66 3.60 2.06
N ASN A 253 7.95 4.51 2.73
CA ASN A 253 7.88 4.56 4.19
C ASN A 253 7.43 3.22 4.79
N ILE A 254 6.40 2.57 4.21
CA ILE A 254 5.91 1.29 4.72
C ILE A 254 6.74 0.10 4.22
N VAL A 255 7.15 0.09 2.95
CA VAL A 255 7.88 -1.02 2.32
C VAL A 255 9.29 -1.18 2.86
N ALA A 256 9.99 -0.07 3.12
CA ALA A 256 11.40 -0.11 3.52
C ALA A 256 11.57 -0.19 5.04
N LEU A 257 10.78 0.59 5.79
CA LEU A 257 11.02 0.77 7.23
C LEU A 257 10.29 -0.26 8.10
N GLN A 258 9.31 -0.98 7.55
CA GLN A 258 8.54 -1.98 8.29
C GLN A 258 8.72 -3.41 7.73
N ALA A 259 9.64 -3.61 6.78
CA ALA A 259 9.86 -4.89 6.12
C ALA A 259 10.06 -6.05 7.11
N SER A 260 10.91 -5.86 8.12
CA SER A 260 11.18 -6.87 9.16
C SER A 260 9.95 -7.17 10.01
N ARG A 261 9.17 -6.14 10.37
CA ARG A 261 7.94 -6.29 11.16
C ARG A 261 6.90 -7.13 10.43
N PHE A 262 6.87 -7.03 9.10
CA PHE A 262 5.89 -7.73 8.26
C PHE A 262 6.43 -8.98 7.57
N GLY A 263 7.62 -9.48 7.98
CA GLY A 263 8.17 -10.74 7.47
C GLY A 263 8.64 -10.69 6.02
N ALA A 264 9.01 -9.51 5.50
CA ALA A 264 9.66 -9.35 4.20
C ALA A 264 11.17 -9.26 4.39
N LEU A 265 11.80 -10.41 4.66
CA LEU A 265 13.22 -10.53 4.95
C LEU A 265 13.99 -11.13 3.76
N PRO A 266 15.31 -10.88 3.64
CA PRO A 266 16.12 -11.48 2.58
C PRO A 266 15.95 -13.01 2.52
N LYS A 267 15.78 -13.55 1.31
CA LYS A 267 15.53 -14.99 1.01
C LYS A 267 14.23 -15.58 1.56
N PHE A 268 13.36 -14.80 2.22
CA PHE A 268 12.02 -15.28 2.55
C PHE A 268 11.19 -15.46 1.28
N ARG A 269 10.25 -16.41 1.33
CA ARG A 269 9.22 -16.58 0.31
C ARG A 269 7.97 -15.84 0.76
N VAL A 270 7.69 -14.73 0.10
CA VAL A 270 6.59 -13.81 0.45
C VAL A 270 5.48 -13.97 -0.57
N ALA A 271 4.24 -14.14 -0.10
CA ALA A 271 3.08 -14.27 -0.97
C ALA A 271 2.80 -12.99 -1.77
N GLN A 272 2.49 -13.12 -3.07
CA GLN A 272 1.57 -12.20 -3.75
C GLN A 272 0.17 -12.85 -3.71
N PHE A 273 -0.57 -12.54 -2.66
CA PHE A 273 -1.84 -13.19 -2.34
C PHE A 273 -3.05 -12.33 -2.73
N MET A 274 -3.02 -11.04 -2.41
CA MET A 274 -4.15 -10.14 -2.66
C MET A 274 -4.45 -9.97 -4.16
N ALA A 275 -5.69 -9.60 -4.48
CA ALA A 275 -6.07 -9.36 -5.87
C ALA A 275 -5.35 -8.13 -6.44
N ILE A 276 -5.07 -8.15 -7.75
CA ILE A 276 -4.27 -7.12 -8.46
C ILE A 276 -4.82 -5.71 -8.25
N GLY A 277 -6.15 -5.57 -8.21
CA GLY A 277 -6.82 -4.28 -8.01
C GLY A 277 -6.81 -3.75 -6.58
N PHE A 278 -6.18 -4.43 -5.62
CA PHE A 278 -6.04 -3.98 -4.24
C PHE A 278 -4.62 -3.50 -3.95
N ASP A 279 -4.51 -2.50 -3.08
CA ASP A 279 -3.25 -1.96 -2.57
C ASP A 279 -2.39 -3.02 -1.87
N GLY A 280 -3.02 -3.99 -1.20
CA GLY A 280 -2.34 -5.16 -0.62
C GLY A 280 -1.43 -5.89 -1.61
N CYS A 281 -1.83 -6.03 -2.89
CA CYS A 281 -0.99 -6.66 -3.91
C CYS A 281 0.31 -5.88 -4.15
N GLN A 282 0.23 -4.55 -4.14
CA GLN A 282 1.40 -3.69 -4.30
C GLN A 282 2.30 -3.76 -3.06
N TRP A 283 1.70 -3.72 -1.87
CA TRP A 283 2.45 -3.83 -0.64
C TRP A 283 3.21 -5.17 -0.56
N GLU A 284 2.57 -6.29 -0.88
CA GLU A 284 3.21 -7.61 -0.99
C GLU A 284 4.39 -7.60 -1.98
N THR A 285 4.13 -7.10 -3.19
CA THR A 285 5.12 -7.07 -4.29
C THR A 285 6.36 -6.26 -3.91
N TRP A 286 6.17 -5.01 -3.49
CA TRP A 286 7.29 -4.12 -3.21
C TRP A 286 7.99 -4.45 -1.89
N SER A 287 7.27 -4.97 -0.90
CA SER A 287 7.89 -5.46 0.34
C SER A 287 8.83 -6.62 0.05
N ALA A 288 8.43 -7.60 -0.78
CA ALA A 288 9.30 -8.70 -1.13
C ALA A 288 10.52 -8.24 -1.94
N LEU A 289 10.27 -7.54 -3.05
CA LEU A 289 11.29 -7.21 -4.05
C LEU A 289 12.31 -6.17 -3.56
N ASN A 290 11.94 -5.26 -2.67
CA ASN A 290 12.89 -4.27 -2.16
C ASN A 290 13.78 -4.83 -1.05
N ASN A 291 13.43 -5.98 -0.48
CA ASN A 291 14.11 -6.56 0.68
C ASN A 291 14.81 -7.90 0.37
N GLY A 292 14.95 -8.26 -0.90
CA GLY A 292 15.70 -9.46 -1.31
C GLY A 292 14.96 -10.78 -1.05
N SER A 293 13.65 -10.72 -0.84
CA SER A 293 12.77 -11.90 -0.75
C SER A 293 12.43 -12.43 -2.14
N THR A 294 11.88 -13.64 -2.21
CA THR A 294 11.23 -14.18 -3.39
C THR A 294 9.73 -13.89 -3.31
N LEU A 295 9.19 -13.19 -4.30
CA LEU A 295 7.76 -12.96 -4.46
C LEU A 295 7.10 -14.19 -5.12
N VAL A 296 6.27 -14.91 -4.37
CA VAL A 296 5.60 -16.11 -4.86
C VAL A 296 4.16 -15.78 -5.24
N LEU A 297 3.87 -15.81 -6.52
CA LEU A 297 2.55 -15.54 -7.08
C LEU A 297 1.59 -16.69 -6.75
N ARG A 298 0.49 -16.42 -6.04
CA ARG A 298 -0.45 -17.50 -5.68
C ARG A 298 -1.15 -18.09 -6.90
N LYS A 299 -1.33 -19.41 -6.86
CA LYS A 299 -2.10 -20.18 -7.83
C LYS A 299 -3.61 -19.90 -7.70
N ASN A 300 -4.39 -20.47 -8.63
CA ASN A 300 -5.86 -20.42 -8.56
C ASN A 300 -6.39 -21.17 -7.34
N ASP A 301 -5.78 -22.31 -7.01
CA ASP A 301 -5.93 -22.91 -5.68
C ASP A 301 -5.13 -22.08 -4.67
N VAL A 302 -5.86 -21.22 -3.96
CA VAL A 302 -5.34 -20.16 -3.11
C VAL A 302 -4.43 -20.68 -2.01
N PHE A 303 -4.79 -21.81 -1.38
CA PHE A 303 -4.07 -22.33 -0.21
C PHE A 303 -2.94 -23.29 -0.58
N SER A 304 -2.98 -23.91 -1.76
CA SER A 304 -1.86 -24.73 -2.26
C SER A 304 -0.52 -24.00 -2.32
N THR A 305 -0.54 -22.66 -2.46
CA THR A 305 0.68 -21.86 -2.48
C THR A 305 1.24 -21.66 -1.07
N VAL A 306 0.39 -21.64 -0.04
CA VAL A 306 0.77 -21.22 1.32
C VAL A 306 1.73 -22.18 2.00
N SER A 307 1.65 -23.48 1.70
CA SER A 307 2.53 -24.51 2.28
C SER A 307 4.01 -24.29 2.02
N ASP A 308 4.35 -23.47 1.02
CA ASP A 308 5.74 -23.17 0.63
C ASP A 308 6.16 -21.70 0.90
N LEU A 309 5.42 -20.98 1.74
CA LEU A 309 5.69 -19.57 2.04
C LEU A 309 6.32 -19.41 3.43
N ASP A 310 7.18 -18.41 3.57
CA ASP A 310 7.69 -17.94 4.87
C ASP A 310 6.80 -16.81 5.43
N SER A 311 6.17 -16.00 4.56
CA SER A 311 5.32 -14.86 4.95
C SER A 311 4.08 -14.72 4.06
N LEU A 312 2.95 -14.44 4.71
CA LEU A 312 1.65 -14.26 4.07
C LEU A 312 0.97 -12.99 4.60
N PHE A 313 0.31 -12.23 3.73
CA PHE A 313 -0.74 -11.31 4.11
C PHE A 313 -2.11 -11.88 3.73
N ILE A 314 -3.07 -11.80 4.66
CA ILE A 314 -4.40 -12.35 4.46
C ILE A 314 -5.44 -11.54 5.23
N THR A 315 -6.69 -11.55 4.78
CA THR A 315 -7.80 -10.97 5.56
C THR A 315 -8.19 -11.89 6.71
N PRO A 316 -8.79 -11.39 7.80
CA PRO A 316 -9.41 -12.24 8.83
C PRO A 316 -10.32 -13.32 8.25
N THR A 317 -11.17 -12.97 7.28
CA THR A 317 -12.04 -13.94 6.58
C THR A 317 -11.25 -15.02 5.84
N GLY A 318 -10.14 -14.66 5.19
CA GLY A 318 -9.28 -15.63 4.52
C GLY A 318 -8.54 -16.52 5.52
N LEU A 319 -8.08 -15.97 6.64
CA LEU A 319 -7.41 -16.71 7.69
C LEU A 319 -8.32 -17.78 8.30
N ALA A 320 -9.59 -17.46 8.53
CA ALA A 320 -10.57 -18.41 9.04
C ALA A 320 -10.78 -19.64 8.13
N GLN A 321 -10.42 -19.54 6.84
CA GLN A 321 -10.52 -20.63 5.87
C GLN A 321 -9.21 -21.42 5.71
N LEU A 322 -8.10 -20.93 6.28
CA LEU A 322 -6.77 -21.52 6.07
C LEU A 322 -6.64 -22.90 6.75
N GLY A 323 -7.39 -23.15 7.83
CA GLY A 323 -7.36 -24.41 8.56
C GLY A 323 -6.33 -24.40 9.70
N SER A 324 -5.70 -25.55 9.95
CA SER A 324 -4.75 -25.70 11.06
C SER A 324 -3.39 -25.09 10.72
N PRO A 325 -2.76 -24.31 11.62
CA PRO A 325 -1.38 -23.87 11.41
C PRO A 325 -0.38 -25.02 11.21
N GLN A 326 -0.69 -26.23 11.70
CA GLN A 326 0.15 -27.41 11.51
C GLN A 326 0.27 -27.84 10.04
N ASP A 327 -0.68 -27.45 9.20
CA ASP A 327 -0.68 -27.75 7.76
C ASP A 327 0.33 -26.87 6.99
N TYR A 328 0.89 -25.84 7.64
CA TYR A 328 1.79 -24.85 7.04
C TYR A 328 3.07 -24.66 7.88
N PRO A 329 3.89 -25.72 8.08
CA PRO A 329 5.05 -25.67 8.99
C PRO A 329 6.16 -24.70 8.56
N ARG A 330 6.16 -24.23 7.30
CA ARG A 330 7.10 -23.23 6.78
C ARG A 330 6.69 -21.79 7.10
N LEU A 331 5.40 -21.55 7.33
CA LEU A 331 4.85 -20.21 7.47
C LEU A 331 5.27 -19.59 8.81
N LYS A 332 6.13 -18.57 8.75
CA LYS A 332 6.71 -17.90 9.93
C LYS A 332 5.99 -16.62 10.29
N HIS A 333 5.45 -15.92 9.29
CA HIS A 333 4.78 -14.64 9.47
C HIS A 333 3.40 -14.65 8.80
N VAL A 334 2.38 -14.28 9.56
CA VAL A 334 1.01 -14.05 9.06
C VAL A 334 0.61 -12.64 9.42
N ASN A 335 0.51 -11.79 8.41
CA ASN A 335 0.04 -10.43 8.52
C ASN A 335 -1.46 -10.43 8.25
N ILE A 336 -2.23 -9.77 9.11
CA ILE A 336 -3.70 -9.74 9.02
C ILE A 336 -4.16 -8.31 8.84
N GLY A 337 -5.05 -8.05 7.89
CA GLY A 337 -5.59 -6.71 7.65
C GLY A 337 -6.72 -6.67 6.63
N GLY A 338 -7.24 -5.47 6.39
CA GLY A 338 -8.38 -5.24 5.49
C GLY A 338 -9.76 -5.40 6.14
N GLU A 339 -9.86 -6.09 7.28
CA GLU A 339 -11.09 -6.25 8.07
C GLU A 339 -10.75 -6.14 9.56
N ALA A 340 -11.75 -5.90 10.40
CA ALA A 340 -11.57 -5.98 11.85
C ALA A 340 -11.22 -7.42 12.26
N CYS A 341 -10.11 -7.59 12.96
CA CYS A 341 -9.73 -8.89 13.52
C CYS A 341 -10.52 -9.11 14.83
N SER A 342 -11.41 -10.10 14.85
CA SER A 342 -12.10 -10.49 16.08
C SER A 342 -11.10 -11.06 17.09
N GLN A 343 -11.32 -10.78 18.38
CA GLN A 343 -10.56 -11.37 19.48
C GLN A 343 -11.02 -12.79 19.84
N THR A 344 -12.07 -13.28 19.18
CA THR A 344 -12.72 -14.57 19.44
C THR A 344 -12.11 -15.70 18.65
#